data_AF-A0A413PQ61-F1
#
_entry.id   AF-A0A413PQ61-F1
#
_cell.length_a   1.000
_cell.length_b   1.000
_cell.length_c   1.000
_cell.angle_alpha   90.00
_cell.angle_beta   90.00
_cell.angle_gamma   90.00
#
_symmetry.space_group_name_H-M   'P 1'
#
loop_
_entity.id
_entity.type
_entity.pdbx_description
1 polymer ?
#
loop_
_entity_poly.entity_id
_entity_poly.type
_entity_poly.pdbx_seq_one_letter_code
_entity_poly.pdbx_strand_id
1 'polypeptide(L)'
;MEKYLLHITPEKLQDTQSGYYKLFHDILPKVNTDHLVTLGMNIGYNGIFTASKNTQTNSPESKSDALWAFMLSIDGINYEKKSAQYKAQISNAKKNGTRCFMLFIEKNAWKLLPLIKKEKDCAFFLFCPSSCLTEKFLDAVKLTKNLFISVAYNSNGNKQILSTNVFNRLRSRKLPYGIHYYYSVSDLDNFKSGEIFKKLSREKPLFSFFLSKKADSGKDTVTEEEKKAVYKIIIKERYWLKYPSIPFEIEKDYYYLIH
;
A
#
# COMPACT_ATOMS: atom_id res chain seq x y z
N MET A 1 3.90 -19.22 -0.21
CA MET A 1 3.32 -17.91 0.13
C MET A 1 4.38 -16.80 0.27
N GLU A 2 5.48 -16.98 1.00
CA GLU A 2 6.53 -15.93 1.15
C GLU A 2 7.21 -15.49 -0.17
N LYS A 3 7.30 -16.37 -1.18
CA LYS A 3 8.02 -16.11 -2.44
C LYS A 3 7.31 -15.13 -3.39
N TYR A 4 6.05 -14.78 -3.13
CA TYR A 4 5.19 -14.08 -4.10
C TYR A 4 4.85 -12.63 -3.76
N LEU A 5 4.95 -12.20 -2.49
CA LEU A 5 4.49 -10.86 -2.12
C LEU A 5 5.34 -9.75 -2.73
N LEU A 6 6.64 -10.01 -2.92
CA LEU A 6 7.57 -9.01 -3.43
C LEU A 6 8.51 -9.54 -4.53
N HIS A 7 8.56 -10.84 -4.82
CA HIS A 7 9.65 -11.47 -5.58
C HIS A 7 11.06 -11.07 -5.08
N ILE A 8 11.16 -10.57 -3.84
CA ILE A 8 12.41 -10.22 -3.18
C ILE A 8 12.96 -11.52 -2.64
N THR A 9 14.00 -12.02 -3.29
CA THR A 9 14.76 -13.15 -2.80
C THR A 9 16.04 -12.66 -2.14
N PRO A 10 16.63 -13.41 -1.20
CA PRO A 10 17.92 -13.06 -0.61
C PRO A 10 19.00 -12.78 -1.67
N GLU A 11 18.99 -13.51 -2.79
CA GLU A 11 19.94 -13.31 -3.89
C GLU A 11 19.80 -11.92 -4.51
N LYS A 12 18.57 -11.44 -4.74
CA LYS A 12 18.33 -10.08 -5.25
C LYS A 12 18.76 -9.01 -4.24
N LEU A 13 18.62 -9.27 -2.94
CA LEU A 13 19.07 -8.32 -1.90
C LEU A 13 20.60 -8.30 -1.72
N GLN A 14 21.32 -9.29 -2.24
CA GLN A 14 22.78 -9.38 -2.18
C GLN A 14 23.45 -8.96 -3.50
N ASP A 15 22.74 -9.07 -4.63
CA ASP A 15 23.22 -8.64 -5.94
C ASP A 15 23.21 -7.11 -6.06
N THR A 16 24.40 -6.50 -6.01
CA THR A 16 24.61 -5.05 -6.17
C THR A 16 24.08 -4.47 -7.49
N GLN A 17 23.87 -5.31 -8.52
CA GLN A 17 23.31 -4.88 -9.79
C GLN A 17 21.78 -4.86 -9.79
N SER A 18 21.14 -5.57 -8.85
CA SER A 18 19.69 -5.66 -8.77
C SER A 18 19.05 -4.31 -8.41
N GLY A 19 17.85 -4.07 -8.95
CA GLY A 19 17.06 -2.90 -8.58
C GLY A 19 16.68 -2.88 -7.09
N TYR A 20 16.54 -4.05 -6.46
CA TYR A 20 16.18 -4.17 -5.05
C TYR A 20 17.33 -3.76 -4.13
N TYR A 21 18.54 -4.21 -4.42
CA TYR A 21 19.73 -3.77 -3.70
C TYR A 21 19.85 -2.25 -3.78
N LYS A 22 19.77 -1.68 -4.99
CA LYS A 22 19.85 -0.23 -5.23
C LYS A 22 18.76 0.53 -4.46
N LEU A 23 17.52 0.06 -4.51
CA LEU A 23 16.39 0.67 -3.81
C LEU A 23 16.61 0.69 -2.29
N PHE A 24 16.91 -0.45 -1.67
CA PHE A 24 17.07 -0.52 -0.21
C PHE A 24 18.35 0.18 0.26
N HIS A 25 19.44 0.08 -0.49
CA HIS A 25 20.67 0.82 -0.20
C HIS A 25 20.44 2.34 -0.23
N ASP A 26 19.60 2.83 -1.16
CA ASP A 26 19.25 4.24 -1.23
C ASP A 26 18.26 4.69 -0.15
N ILE A 27 17.31 3.85 0.22
CA ILE A 27 16.22 4.18 1.14
C ILE A 27 16.64 4.04 2.61
N LEU A 28 17.32 2.94 2.98
CA LEU A 28 17.61 2.61 4.38
C LEU A 28 18.29 3.74 5.18
N PRO A 29 19.30 4.47 4.64
CA PRO A 29 19.92 5.58 5.36
C PRO A 29 18.99 6.80 5.54
N LYS A 30 17.94 6.90 4.72
CA LYS A 30 17.07 8.08 4.59
C LYS A 30 15.73 7.93 5.30
N VAL A 31 15.43 6.75 5.85
CA VAL A 31 14.18 6.45 6.55
C VAL A 31 14.42 6.01 7.98
N ASN A 32 13.42 6.14 8.82
CA ASN A 32 13.46 5.64 10.18
C ASN A 32 13.38 4.11 10.16
N THR A 33 14.49 3.45 10.51
CA THR A 33 14.61 1.98 10.47
C THR A 33 13.61 1.29 11.39
N ASP A 34 13.33 1.83 12.58
CA ASP A 34 12.32 1.24 13.48
C ASP A 34 10.93 1.18 12.84
N HIS A 35 10.60 2.20 12.04
CA HIS A 35 9.33 2.30 11.33
C HIS A 35 9.24 1.20 10.27
N LEU A 36 10.31 1.03 9.47
CA LEU A 36 10.38 -0.03 8.47
C LEU A 36 10.36 -1.42 9.10
N VAL A 37 11.11 -1.65 10.18
CA VAL A 37 11.16 -2.94 10.88
C VAL A 37 9.80 -3.27 11.49
N THR A 38 9.14 -2.31 12.15
CA THR A 38 7.80 -2.53 12.74
C THR A 38 6.78 -2.89 11.66
N LEU A 39 6.75 -2.14 10.55
CA LEU A 39 5.88 -2.46 9.42
C LEU A 39 6.21 -3.82 8.81
N GLY A 40 7.48 -4.11 8.56
CA GLY A 40 7.94 -5.37 7.99
C GLY A 40 7.57 -6.56 8.84
N MET A 41 7.75 -6.46 10.16
CA MET A 41 7.33 -7.49 11.13
C MET A 41 5.81 -7.68 11.14
N ASN A 42 5.04 -6.59 11.12
CA ASN A 42 3.58 -6.69 11.12
C ASN A 42 3.02 -7.25 9.80
N ILE A 43 3.66 -6.96 8.66
CA ILE A 43 3.26 -7.53 7.36
C ILE A 43 3.71 -8.98 7.25
N GLY A 44 4.99 -9.27 7.47
CA GLY A 44 5.59 -10.58 7.27
C GLY A 44 5.17 -11.59 8.33
N TYR A 45 5.47 -11.31 9.60
CA TYR A 45 5.25 -12.25 10.69
C TYR A 45 3.78 -12.29 11.12
N ASN A 46 3.21 -11.13 11.47
CA ASN A 46 1.82 -11.07 11.97
C ASN A 46 0.79 -11.27 10.84
N GLY A 47 1.02 -10.69 9.66
CA GLY A 47 0.13 -10.82 8.50
C GLY A 47 0.25 -12.18 7.81
N ILE A 48 1.40 -12.42 7.15
CA ILE A 48 1.56 -13.54 6.22
C ILE A 48 1.82 -14.86 6.95
N PHE A 49 2.80 -14.89 7.86
CA PHE A 49 3.19 -16.12 8.55
C PHE A 49 2.06 -16.66 9.44
N THR A 50 1.43 -15.78 10.22
CA THR A 50 0.35 -16.19 11.13
C THR A 50 -0.91 -16.63 10.35
N ALA A 51 -1.27 -15.94 9.26
CA ALA A 51 -2.37 -16.38 8.39
C ALA A 51 -2.09 -17.77 7.78
N SER A 52 -0.87 -18.01 7.30
CA SER A 52 -0.49 -19.30 6.71
C SER A 52 -0.56 -20.47 7.71
N LYS A 53 -0.19 -20.25 8.98
CA LYS A 53 -0.25 -21.29 10.03
C LYS A 53 -1.69 -21.66 10.37
N ASN A 54 -2.60 -20.69 10.47
CA ASN A 54 -4.01 -20.92 10.77
C ASN A 54 -4.73 -21.68 9.64
N THR A 55 -4.34 -21.48 8.38
CA THR A 55 -4.88 -22.27 7.25
C THR A 55 -4.41 -23.72 7.24
N GLN A 56 -3.35 -24.07 7.97
CA GLN A 56 -2.78 -25.42 8.00
C GLN A 56 -3.34 -26.28 9.15
N THR A 57 -3.92 -25.66 10.18
CA THR A 57 -4.44 -26.35 11.37
C THR A 57 -5.95 -26.60 11.33
N ASN A 58 -6.69 -25.97 10.41
CA ASN A 58 -8.14 -26.08 10.29
C ASN A 58 -8.51 -27.03 9.13
N SER A 59 -9.62 -27.77 9.29
CA SER A 59 -10.08 -28.77 8.31
C SER A 59 -10.22 -28.18 6.89
N PRO A 60 -10.09 -28.97 5.81
CA PRO A 60 -10.20 -28.46 4.44
C PRO A 60 -11.54 -27.74 4.15
N GLU A 61 -12.58 -27.99 4.94
CA GLU A 61 -13.90 -27.35 4.86
C GLU A 61 -14.00 -26.01 5.60
N SER A 62 -12.98 -25.62 6.36
CA SER A 62 -12.91 -24.37 7.14
C SER A 62 -11.66 -23.54 6.79
N LYS A 63 -11.21 -23.61 5.53
CA LYS A 63 -10.29 -22.63 4.96
C LYS A 63 -10.98 -21.27 4.96
N SER A 64 -10.93 -20.58 6.11
CA SER A 64 -11.18 -19.16 6.16
C SER A 64 -10.24 -18.53 5.14
N ASP A 65 -10.81 -17.89 4.13
CA ASP A 65 -10.13 -17.04 3.15
C ASP A 65 -9.50 -15.86 3.88
N ALA A 66 -8.48 -16.12 4.69
CA ALA A 66 -7.77 -15.13 5.47
C ALA A 66 -7.02 -14.24 4.47
N LEU A 67 -7.69 -13.17 4.05
CA LEU A 67 -7.13 -12.17 3.17
C LEU A 67 -5.89 -11.59 3.87
N TRP A 68 -4.75 -11.61 3.18
CA TRP A 68 -3.48 -11.10 3.69
C TRP A 68 -3.59 -9.63 4.11
N ALA A 69 -4.55 -8.90 3.53
CA ALA A 69 -4.98 -7.57 3.95
C ALA A 69 -6.52 -7.42 3.98
N PHE A 70 -7.03 -6.43 4.69
CA PHE A 70 -8.43 -6.01 4.66
C PHE A 70 -8.52 -4.58 4.11
N MET A 71 -9.25 -4.39 3.02
CA MET A 71 -9.45 -3.08 2.40
C MET A 71 -10.70 -2.41 2.98
N LEU A 72 -10.58 -1.14 3.37
CA LEU A 72 -11.68 -0.39 3.95
C LEU A 72 -11.70 1.06 3.46
N SER A 73 -12.85 1.49 2.94
CA SER A 73 -13.11 2.89 2.61
C SER A 73 -13.65 3.63 3.83
N ILE A 74 -12.99 4.73 4.20
CA ILE A 74 -13.30 5.54 5.37
C ILE A 74 -13.87 6.89 4.93
N ASP A 75 -15.08 7.16 5.39
CA ASP A 75 -15.72 8.46 5.27
C ASP A 75 -15.18 9.38 6.38
N GLY A 76 -14.12 10.12 6.08
CA GLY A 76 -13.51 11.04 7.04
C GLY A 76 -14.39 12.25 7.42
N ILE A 77 -15.42 12.56 6.63
CA ILE A 77 -16.37 13.62 6.94
C ILE A 77 -17.31 13.12 8.05
N ASN A 78 -17.95 11.96 7.84
CA ASN A 78 -18.88 11.36 8.78
C ASN A 78 -18.23 10.34 9.73
N TYR A 79 -16.92 10.47 9.99
CA TYR A 79 -16.16 9.48 10.75
C TYR A 79 -16.80 9.17 12.11
N GLU A 80 -17.24 10.17 12.87
CA GLU A 80 -17.79 9.94 14.22
C GLU A 80 -19.02 9.02 14.20
N LYS A 81 -19.93 9.25 13.23
CA LYS A 81 -21.15 8.45 13.05
C LYS A 81 -20.85 6.99 12.67
N LYS A 82 -19.74 6.76 11.96
CA LYS A 82 -19.33 5.43 11.45
C LYS A 82 -18.19 4.80 12.24
N SER A 83 -17.67 5.48 13.28
CA SER A 83 -16.45 5.08 13.98
C SER A 83 -16.59 3.72 14.65
N ALA A 84 -17.77 3.43 15.24
CA ALA A 84 -18.08 2.13 15.83
C ALA A 84 -18.10 1.01 14.78
N GLN A 85 -18.67 1.28 13.59
CA GLN A 85 -18.67 0.34 12.46
C GLN A 85 -17.25 0.02 11.99
N TYR A 86 -16.39 1.04 11.80
CA TYR A 86 -15.00 0.81 11.39
C TYR A 86 -14.20 -0.02 12.40
N LYS A 87 -14.39 0.27 13.70
CA LYS A 87 -13.79 -0.52 14.79
C LYS A 87 -14.26 -1.97 14.77
N ALA A 88 -15.56 -2.20 14.55
CA ALA A 88 -16.13 -3.54 14.46
C ALA A 88 -15.58 -4.31 13.25
N GLN A 89 -15.48 -3.68 12.07
CA GLN A 89 -14.93 -4.30 10.87
C GLN A 89 -13.46 -4.72 11.05
N ILE A 90 -12.61 -3.83 11.60
CA ILE A 90 -11.21 -4.16 11.91
C ILE A 90 -11.14 -5.29 12.93
N SER A 91 -11.91 -5.22 14.02
CA SER A 91 -11.91 -6.27 15.05
C SER A 91 -12.34 -7.62 14.49
N ASN A 92 -13.33 -7.65 13.60
CA ASN A 92 -13.79 -8.87 12.95
C ASN A 92 -12.74 -9.46 12.00
N ALA A 93 -12.12 -8.62 11.17
CA ALA A 93 -11.01 -9.04 10.31
C ALA A 93 -9.83 -9.58 11.13
N LYS A 94 -9.49 -8.94 12.26
CA LYS A 94 -8.47 -9.44 13.20
C LYS A 94 -8.80 -10.82 13.79
N LYS A 95 -10.07 -11.05 14.16
CA LYS A 95 -10.53 -12.36 14.65
C LYS A 95 -10.35 -13.46 13.59
N ASN A 96 -10.48 -13.10 12.31
CA ASN A 96 -10.26 -14.00 11.18
C ASN A 96 -8.78 -14.08 10.73
N GLY A 97 -7.85 -13.53 11.52
CA GLY A 97 -6.42 -13.63 11.28
C GLY A 97 -5.79 -12.49 10.47
N THR A 98 -6.58 -11.55 9.92
CA THR A 98 -6.03 -10.42 9.16
C THR A 98 -5.31 -9.44 10.08
N ARG A 99 -4.05 -9.12 9.74
CA ARG A 99 -3.24 -8.10 10.45
C ARG A 99 -2.79 -6.93 9.58
N CYS A 100 -3.02 -6.97 8.27
CA CYS A 100 -2.75 -5.85 7.37
C CYS A 100 -4.05 -5.16 6.97
N PHE A 101 -4.08 -3.84 6.98
CA PHE A 101 -5.27 -3.03 6.68
C PHE A 101 -4.92 -1.94 5.68
N MET A 102 -5.66 -1.87 4.58
CA MET A 102 -5.56 -0.80 3.59
C MET A 102 -6.75 0.15 3.78
N LEU A 103 -6.49 1.35 4.30
CA LEU A 103 -7.50 2.34 4.62
C LEU A 103 -7.49 3.45 3.56
N PHE A 104 -8.60 3.62 2.85
CA PHE A 104 -8.78 4.68 1.85
C PHE A 104 -9.56 5.84 2.46
N ILE A 105 -9.01 7.06 2.42
CA ILE A 105 -9.65 8.23 3.02
C ILE A 105 -9.31 9.53 2.28
N GLU A 106 -10.34 10.32 1.97
CA GLU A 106 -10.19 11.56 1.20
C GLU A 106 -10.01 12.82 2.06
N LYS A 107 -10.49 12.82 3.31
CA LYS A 107 -10.44 13.99 4.21
C LYS A 107 -10.26 13.55 5.65
N ASN A 108 -9.74 14.43 6.50
CA ASN A 108 -9.68 14.23 7.96
C ASN A 108 -8.97 12.93 8.41
N ALA A 109 -7.90 12.53 7.73
CA ALA A 109 -7.16 11.30 8.06
C ALA A 109 -6.64 11.22 9.51
N TRP A 110 -6.43 12.38 10.15
CA TRP A 110 -6.02 12.47 11.56
C TRP A 110 -6.96 11.73 12.52
N LYS A 111 -8.25 11.59 12.18
CA LYS A 111 -9.24 10.88 13.00
C LYS A 111 -8.96 9.38 13.14
N LEU A 112 -8.20 8.80 12.21
CA LEU A 112 -7.81 7.38 12.27
C LEU A 112 -6.61 7.12 13.19
N LEU A 113 -5.82 8.15 13.54
CA LEU A 113 -4.60 7.95 14.32
C LEU A 113 -4.83 7.28 15.69
N PRO A 114 -5.85 7.64 16.49
CA PRO A 114 -6.10 6.95 17.76
C PRO A 114 -6.39 5.46 17.59
N LEU A 115 -7.13 5.09 16.54
CA LEU A 115 -7.44 3.70 16.21
C LEU A 115 -6.17 2.94 15.81
N ILE A 116 -5.39 3.50 14.89
CA ILE A 116 -4.15 2.88 14.40
C ILE A 116 -3.13 2.70 15.53
N LYS A 117 -2.96 3.69 16.41
CA LYS A 117 -2.03 3.62 17.55
C LYS A 117 -2.39 2.54 18.56
N LYS A 118 -3.68 2.19 18.67
CA LYS A 118 -4.16 1.13 19.57
C LYS A 118 -3.77 -0.26 19.06
N GLU A 119 -3.79 -0.46 17.74
CA GLU A 119 -3.60 -1.76 17.07
C GLU A 119 -2.13 -1.99 16.67
N LYS A 120 -1.22 -2.03 17.65
CA LYS A 120 0.24 -2.08 17.43
C LYS A 120 0.72 -3.34 16.69
N ASP A 121 -0.04 -4.44 16.79
CA ASP A 121 0.22 -5.73 16.16
C ASP A 121 -0.26 -5.81 14.70
N CYS A 122 -0.86 -4.75 14.18
CA CYS A 122 -1.36 -4.66 12.82
C CYS A 122 -0.55 -3.67 11.98
N ALA A 123 -0.43 -3.93 10.68
CA ALA A 123 0.11 -2.98 9.70
C ALA A 123 -1.03 -2.21 9.04
N PHE A 124 -0.90 -0.89 8.98
CA PHE A 124 -1.87 -0.02 8.32
C PHE A 124 -1.24 0.69 7.13
N PHE A 125 -1.84 0.56 5.95
CA PHE A 125 -1.54 1.35 4.77
C PHE A 125 -2.64 2.40 4.61
N LEU A 126 -2.29 3.67 4.72
CA LEU A 126 -3.21 4.78 4.58
C LEU A 126 -3.08 5.39 3.19
N PHE A 127 -4.10 5.17 2.36
CA PHE A 127 -4.24 5.77 1.04
C PHE A 127 -5.02 7.06 1.19
N CYS A 128 -4.33 8.19 1.02
CA CYS A 128 -4.95 9.50 1.19
C CYS A 128 -4.36 10.56 0.24
N PRO A 129 -5.10 11.64 -0.03
CA PRO A 129 -4.60 12.76 -0.79
C PRO A 129 -3.59 13.58 0.01
N SER A 130 -2.74 14.33 -0.69
CA SER A 130 -1.74 15.20 -0.05
C SER A 130 -2.34 16.26 0.88
N SER A 131 -3.62 16.64 0.68
CA SER A 131 -4.37 17.56 1.55
C SER A 131 -4.61 17.02 2.97
N CYS A 132 -4.56 15.71 3.18
CA CYS A 132 -4.63 15.10 4.52
C CYS A 132 -3.31 15.25 5.30
N LEU A 133 -2.20 15.53 4.62
CA LEU A 133 -0.85 15.50 5.17
C LEU A 133 -0.39 16.88 5.67
N THR A 134 -1.08 17.36 6.70
CA THR A 134 -0.68 18.57 7.46
C THR A 134 0.58 18.30 8.29
N GLU A 135 1.32 19.34 8.70
CA GLU A 135 2.51 19.18 9.54
C GLU A 135 2.18 18.44 10.84
N LYS A 136 1.10 18.83 11.52
CA LYS A 136 0.61 18.17 12.76
C LYS A 136 0.33 16.69 12.55
N PHE A 137 -0.26 16.31 11.40
CA PHE A 137 -0.50 14.92 11.06
C PHE A 137 0.81 14.15 10.89
N LEU A 138 1.74 14.69 10.10
CA LEU A 138 3.04 14.05 9.83
C LEU A 138 3.87 13.88 11.10
N ASP A 139 3.85 14.84 12.02
CA ASP A 139 4.57 14.71 13.29
C ASP A 139 3.95 13.65 14.21
N ALA A 140 2.63 13.47 14.17
CA ALA A 140 1.98 12.36 14.87
C ALA A 140 2.28 10.99 14.24
N VAL A 141 2.44 10.93 12.91
CA VAL A 141 2.77 9.70 12.17
C VAL A 141 4.18 9.21 12.52
N LYS A 142 5.15 10.09 12.76
CA LYS A 142 6.51 9.70 13.21
C LYS A 142 6.49 8.80 14.45
N LEU A 143 5.50 8.97 15.31
CA LEU A 143 5.32 8.19 16.55
C LEU A 143 4.46 6.95 16.35
N THR A 144 3.91 6.74 15.15
CA THR A 144 2.95 5.68 14.81
C THR A 144 3.64 4.69 13.87
N LYS A 145 4.54 3.88 14.43
CA LYS A 145 5.46 2.98 13.68
C LYS A 145 4.77 1.90 12.84
N ASN A 146 3.48 1.65 13.09
CA ASN A 146 2.68 0.65 12.38
C ASN A 146 1.86 1.23 11.21
N LEU A 147 2.11 2.48 10.81
CA LEU A 147 1.39 3.19 9.75
C LEU A 147 2.30 3.52 8.56
N PHE A 148 1.97 3.02 7.38
CA PHE A 148 2.58 3.39 6.11
C PHE A 148 1.64 4.33 5.33
N ILE A 149 2.16 5.44 4.79
CA ILE A 149 1.35 6.39 4.03
C ILE A 149 1.57 6.17 2.53
N SER A 150 0.49 6.06 1.78
CA SER A 150 0.47 6.13 0.33
C SER A 150 -0.23 7.41 -0.12
N VAL A 151 0.49 8.28 -0.83
CA VAL A 151 -0.03 9.59 -1.27
C VAL A 151 -0.62 9.49 -2.67
N ALA A 152 -1.81 10.04 -2.88
CA ALA A 152 -2.42 10.10 -4.20
C ALA A 152 -1.55 10.95 -5.15
N TYR A 153 -1.16 10.40 -6.30
CA TYR A 153 -0.40 11.11 -7.32
C TYR A 153 -1.31 11.86 -8.31
N ASN A 154 -2.45 11.25 -8.59
CA ASN A 154 -3.51 11.80 -9.41
C ASN A 154 -4.85 11.55 -8.69
N SER A 155 -5.94 11.99 -9.29
CA SER A 155 -7.25 11.84 -8.70
C SER A 155 -8.07 10.70 -9.28
N ASN A 156 -8.87 10.08 -8.42
CA ASN A 156 -9.94 9.18 -8.81
C ASN A 156 -11.21 9.97 -9.19
N GLY A 157 -11.10 10.93 -10.13
CA GLY A 157 -12.23 11.74 -10.62
C GLY A 157 -11.97 13.25 -10.57
N ASN A 158 -12.11 13.87 -9.40
CA ASN A 158 -12.04 15.34 -9.24
C ASN A 158 -10.61 15.90 -9.38
N LYS A 159 -10.41 17.07 -10.01
CA LYS A 159 -9.09 17.71 -10.11
C LYS A 159 -8.43 17.83 -8.73
N GLN A 160 -7.35 17.10 -8.53
CA GLN A 160 -6.48 17.26 -7.36
C GLN A 160 -5.23 18.04 -7.79
N ILE A 161 -4.89 19.08 -7.03
CA ILE A 161 -3.60 19.74 -7.16
C ILE A 161 -2.61 18.91 -6.36
N LEU A 162 -1.75 18.17 -7.05
CA LEU A 162 -0.63 17.49 -6.39
C LEU A 162 0.33 18.56 -5.86
N SER A 163 0.42 18.70 -4.53
CA SER A 163 1.48 19.50 -3.94
C SER A 163 2.78 18.70 -3.95
N THR A 164 3.66 18.97 -4.91
CA THR A 164 4.98 18.31 -5.04
C THR A 164 5.83 18.43 -3.76
N ASN A 165 5.57 19.43 -2.92
CA ASN A 165 6.26 19.60 -1.63
C ASN A 165 5.91 18.49 -0.60
N VAL A 166 4.82 17.73 -0.77
CA VAL A 166 4.45 16.68 0.20
C VAL A 166 5.52 15.61 0.35
N PHE A 167 6.17 15.20 -0.73
CA PHE A 167 7.20 14.17 -0.69
C PHE A 167 8.49 14.67 -0.01
N ASN A 168 8.84 15.95 -0.19
CA ASN A 168 9.94 16.58 0.56
C ASN A 168 9.68 16.57 2.07
N ARG A 169 8.43 16.84 2.49
CA ARG A 169 8.02 16.82 3.89
C ARG A 169 8.04 15.41 4.51
N LEU A 170 7.71 14.39 3.73
CA LEU A 170 7.84 12.98 4.16
C LEU A 170 9.30 12.58 4.31
N ARG A 171 10.14 12.89 3.31
CA ARG A 171 11.58 12.58 3.30
C ARG A 171 12.36 13.29 4.40
N SER A 172 12.13 14.59 4.61
CA SER A 172 12.78 15.36 5.71
C SER A 172 12.44 14.81 7.10
N ARG A 173 11.31 14.11 7.22
CA ARG A 173 10.87 13.43 8.43
C ARG A 173 11.32 11.97 8.52
N LYS A 174 12.08 11.49 7.53
CA LYS A 174 12.51 10.09 7.40
C LYS A 174 11.34 9.09 7.45
N LEU A 175 10.16 9.49 6.99
CA LEU A 175 9.00 8.60 6.95
C LEU A 175 9.08 7.73 5.69
N PRO A 176 8.92 6.41 5.77
CA PRO A 176 8.72 5.59 4.60
C PRO A 176 7.32 5.87 4.02
N TYR A 177 7.23 6.00 2.70
CA TYR A 177 5.97 6.29 2.02
C TYR A 177 5.90 5.62 0.65
N GLY A 178 4.69 5.49 0.17
CA GLY A 178 4.37 5.07 -1.18
C GLY A 178 3.60 6.15 -1.91
N ILE A 179 3.35 5.87 -3.17
CA ILE A 179 2.50 6.66 -4.03
C ILE A 179 1.41 5.74 -4.57
N HIS A 180 0.18 6.22 -4.68
CA HIS A 180 -0.84 5.53 -5.45
C HIS A 180 -1.30 6.33 -6.65
N TYR A 181 -1.57 5.62 -7.75
CA TYR A 181 -1.99 6.17 -9.02
C TYR A 181 -3.25 5.46 -9.51
N TYR A 182 -4.28 6.26 -9.82
CA TYR A 182 -5.52 5.80 -10.43
C TYR A 182 -5.38 5.77 -11.94
N TYR A 183 -5.17 4.59 -12.52
CA TYR A 183 -4.95 4.46 -13.96
C TYR A 183 -6.25 4.26 -14.73
N SER A 184 -6.28 4.72 -15.97
CA SER A 184 -7.38 4.54 -16.91
C SER A 184 -6.88 4.03 -18.26
N VAL A 185 -7.77 3.88 -19.24
CA VAL A 185 -7.43 3.43 -20.60
C VAL A 185 -6.34 4.31 -21.24
N SER A 186 -6.32 5.61 -20.93
CA SER A 186 -5.31 6.53 -21.48
C SER A 186 -3.90 6.30 -20.94
N ASP A 187 -3.73 5.53 -19.87
CA ASP A 187 -2.44 5.23 -19.27
C ASP A 187 -1.81 3.92 -19.80
N LEU A 188 -2.55 3.13 -20.58
CA LEU A 188 -2.10 1.79 -21.01
C LEU A 188 -0.77 1.84 -21.80
N ASP A 189 -0.59 2.84 -22.66
CA ASP A 189 0.67 3.01 -23.40
C ASP A 189 1.81 3.52 -22.51
N ASN A 190 1.49 4.27 -21.45
CA ASN A 190 2.48 4.67 -20.43
C ASN A 190 2.98 3.48 -19.60
N PHE A 191 2.12 2.46 -19.38
CA PHE A 191 2.56 1.18 -18.80
C PHE A 191 3.48 0.42 -19.76
N LYS A 192 3.10 0.28 -21.04
CA LYS A 192 3.91 -0.44 -22.04
C LYS A 192 5.30 0.16 -22.23
N SER A 193 5.39 1.49 -22.29
CA SER A 193 6.66 2.23 -22.40
C SER A 193 7.45 2.30 -21.09
N GLY A 194 6.79 2.10 -19.95
CA GLY A 194 7.36 2.24 -18.62
C GLY A 194 7.55 3.69 -18.16
N GLU A 195 7.06 4.67 -18.92
CA GLU A 195 7.12 6.09 -18.55
C GLU A 195 6.36 6.37 -17.24
N ILE A 196 5.31 5.61 -16.94
CA ILE A 196 4.60 5.75 -15.66
C ILE A 196 5.49 5.42 -14.46
N PHE A 197 6.26 4.31 -14.52
CA PHE A 197 7.16 3.91 -13.44
C PHE A 197 8.33 4.91 -13.29
N LYS A 198 8.89 5.35 -14.42
CA LYS A 198 9.92 6.40 -14.47
C LYS A 198 9.43 7.71 -13.85
N LYS A 199 8.20 8.11 -14.15
CA LYS A 199 7.59 9.34 -13.62
C LYS A 199 7.41 9.26 -12.11
N LEU A 200 6.83 8.16 -11.59
CA LEU A 200 6.58 8.00 -10.15
C LEU A 200 7.87 7.83 -9.34
N SER A 201 8.88 7.13 -9.88
CA SER A 201 10.15 6.90 -9.18
C SER A 201 10.98 8.18 -8.94
N ARG A 202 10.74 9.26 -9.68
CA ARG A 202 11.37 10.58 -9.41
C ARG A 202 11.03 11.10 -8.02
N GLU A 203 9.86 10.74 -7.50
CA GLU A 203 9.44 11.09 -6.15
C GLU A 203 9.99 10.14 -5.09
N LYS A 204 10.84 9.16 -5.47
CA LYS A 204 11.51 8.22 -4.57
C LYS A 204 10.60 7.50 -3.56
N PRO A 205 9.40 7.02 -3.94
CA PRO A 205 8.59 6.20 -3.04
C PRO A 205 9.22 4.82 -2.84
N LEU A 206 8.91 4.17 -1.73
CA LEU A 206 9.23 2.75 -1.54
C LEU A 206 8.33 1.86 -2.41
N PHE A 207 7.04 2.20 -2.46
CA PHE A 207 6.00 1.47 -3.19
C PHE A 207 5.24 2.37 -4.16
N SER A 208 4.98 1.86 -5.36
CA SER A 208 4.06 2.45 -6.34
C SER A 208 2.83 1.57 -6.46
N PHE A 209 1.73 2.02 -5.89
CA PHE A 209 0.45 1.32 -5.95
C PHE A 209 -0.37 1.83 -7.14
N PHE A 210 -0.99 0.92 -7.86
CA PHE A 210 -1.85 1.20 -9.00
C PHE A 210 -3.24 0.68 -8.67
N LEU A 211 -4.24 1.51 -8.94
CA LEU A 211 -5.65 1.17 -8.82
C LEU A 211 -6.35 1.59 -10.10
N SER A 212 -7.29 0.79 -10.58
CA SER A 212 -8.12 1.22 -11.69
C SER A 212 -8.99 2.41 -11.27
N LYS A 213 -8.98 3.45 -12.10
CA LYS A 213 -9.82 4.63 -11.92
C LYS A 213 -11.28 4.22 -12.07
N LYS A 214 -12.13 4.70 -11.15
CA LYS A 214 -13.57 4.49 -11.18
C LYS A 214 -14.24 5.68 -11.87
N ALA A 215 -15.26 5.41 -12.68
CA ALA A 215 -16.19 6.41 -13.19
C ALA A 215 -17.14 6.86 -12.07
N ASP A 216 -17.93 7.92 -12.31
CA ASP A 216 -18.94 8.40 -11.34
C ASP A 216 -19.99 7.33 -11.00
N SER A 217 -20.20 6.37 -11.90
CA SER A 217 -21.04 5.19 -11.68
C SER A 217 -20.43 4.16 -10.72
N GLY A 218 -19.20 4.38 -10.24
CA GLY A 218 -18.43 3.44 -9.42
C GLY A 218 -17.82 2.27 -10.20
N LYS A 219 -18.07 2.17 -11.51
CA LYS A 219 -17.49 1.13 -12.37
C LYS A 219 -16.06 1.49 -12.78
N ASP A 220 -15.25 0.48 -13.03
CA ASP A 220 -13.92 0.68 -13.59
C ASP A 220 -13.98 1.32 -14.97
N THR A 221 -13.03 2.23 -15.21
CA THR A 221 -12.81 2.84 -16.52
C THR A 221 -12.05 1.91 -17.48
N VAL A 222 -11.50 0.80 -16.98
CA VAL A 222 -10.75 -0.20 -17.73
C VAL A 222 -11.43 -1.56 -17.64
N THR A 223 -11.28 -2.39 -18.67
CA THR A 223 -11.80 -3.75 -18.70
C THR A 223 -10.94 -4.72 -17.88
N GLU A 224 -11.46 -5.91 -17.57
CA GLU A 224 -10.68 -6.94 -16.87
C GLU A 224 -9.48 -7.44 -17.68
N GLU A 225 -9.59 -7.46 -19.01
CA GLU A 225 -8.49 -7.78 -19.93
C GLU A 225 -7.38 -6.73 -19.85
N GLU A 226 -7.74 -5.45 -19.81
CA GLU A 226 -6.80 -4.33 -19.66
C GLU A 226 -6.12 -4.38 -18.29
N LYS A 227 -6.87 -4.64 -17.21
CA LYS A 227 -6.28 -4.85 -15.88
C LYS A 227 -5.29 -6.01 -15.87
N LYS A 228 -5.62 -7.14 -16.51
CA LYS A 228 -4.70 -8.29 -16.66
C LYS A 228 -3.43 -7.91 -17.43
N ALA A 229 -3.56 -7.11 -18.48
CA ALA A 229 -2.41 -6.63 -19.25
C ALA A 229 -1.50 -5.71 -18.41
N VAL A 230 -2.09 -4.76 -17.69
CA VAL A 230 -1.37 -3.88 -16.74
C VAL A 230 -0.68 -4.71 -15.66
N TYR A 231 -1.37 -5.68 -15.07
CA TYR A 231 -0.81 -6.55 -14.04
C TYR A 231 0.40 -7.36 -14.53
N LYS A 232 0.36 -7.91 -15.75
CA LYS A 232 1.52 -8.60 -16.36
C LYS A 232 2.74 -7.69 -16.48
N ILE A 233 2.53 -6.42 -16.86
CA ILE A 233 3.59 -5.42 -16.92
C ILE A 233 4.13 -5.14 -15.51
N ILE A 234 3.25 -4.95 -14.53
CA ILE A 234 3.62 -4.71 -13.13
C ILE A 234 4.43 -5.86 -12.55
N ILE A 235 4.07 -7.11 -12.81
CA ILE A 235 4.84 -8.28 -12.35
C ILE A 235 6.23 -8.33 -13.00
N LYS A 236 6.33 -8.05 -14.30
CA LYS A 236 7.62 -7.96 -14.99
C LYS A 236 8.49 -6.84 -14.42
N GLU A 237 7.91 -5.66 -14.21
CA GLU A 237 8.62 -4.52 -13.61
C GLU A 237 9.00 -4.82 -12.15
N ARG A 238 8.15 -5.46 -11.36
CA ARG A 238 8.47 -5.90 -9.99
C ARG A 238 9.64 -6.87 -9.98
N TYR A 239 9.73 -7.81 -10.93
CA TYR A 239 10.82 -8.77 -10.97
C TYR A 239 12.18 -8.11 -11.23
N TRP A 240 12.26 -7.22 -12.22
CA TRP A 240 13.51 -6.55 -12.61
C TRP A 240 13.82 -5.32 -11.76
N LEU A 241 12.78 -4.65 -11.27
CA LEU A 241 12.78 -3.38 -10.56
C LEU A 241 13.70 -2.35 -11.25
N LYS A 242 13.42 -2.10 -12.53
CA LYS A 242 14.22 -1.18 -13.36
C LYS A 242 14.11 0.24 -12.83
N TYR A 243 12.93 0.62 -12.34
CA TYR A 243 12.70 1.91 -11.68
C TYR A 243 12.63 1.72 -10.16
N PRO A 244 13.26 2.61 -9.35
CA PRO A 244 13.38 2.44 -7.90
C PRO A 244 12.06 2.77 -7.18
N SER A 245 11.10 1.85 -7.27
CA SER A 245 9.87 1.79 -6.47
C SER A 245 9.16 0.47 -6.78
N ILE A 246 8.80 -0.30 -5.76
CA ILE A 246 8.22 -1.63 -5.96
C ILE A 246 6.75 -1.48 -6.39
N PRO A 247 6.37 -1.92 -7.61
CA PRO A 247 5.04 -1.68 -8.13
C PRO A 247 4.03 -2.75 -7.69
N PHE A 248 2.81 -2.32 -7.39
CA PHE A 248 1.67 -3.15 -6.99
C PHE A 248 0.41 -2.74 -7.73
N GLU A 249 -0.33 -3.70 -8.27
CA GLU A 249 -1.70 -3.48 -8.71
C GLU A 249 -2.61 -3.97 -7.60
N ILE A 250 -3.23 -3.03 -6.87
CA ILE A 250 -3.89 -3.35 -5.59
C ILE A 250 -4.98 -4.39 -5.78
N GLU A 251 -5.82 -4.28 -6.80
CA GLU A 251 -6.97 -5.19 -6.95
C GLU A 251 -6.49 -6.62 -7.25
N LYS A 252 -5.53 -6.81 -8.16
CA LYS A 252 -5.00 -8.11 -8.55
C LYS A 252 -4.10 -8.69 -7.46
N ASP A 253 -3.18 -7.92 -6.89
CA ASP A 253 -2.33 -8.38 -5.78
C ASP A 253 -3.18 -8.73 -4.54
N TYR A 254 -4.31 -8.04 -4.32
CA TYR A 254 -5.23 -8.40 -3.25
C TYR A 254 -5.74 -9.84 -3.37
N TYR A 255 -6.19 -10.24 -4.56
CA TYR A 255 -6.74 -11.57 -4.82
C TYR A 255 -5.66 -12.66 -4.97
N TYR A 256 -4.53 -12.37 -5.60
CA TYR A 256 -3.55 -13.40 -5.98
C TYR A 256 -2.51 -13.73 -4.91
N LEU A 257 -2.45 -13.01 -3.79
CA LEU A 257 -1.50 -13.33 -2.70
C LEU A 257 -1.97 -14.46 -1.78
N ILE A 258 -3.12 -15.08 -2.10
CA ILE A 258 -3.75 -16.18 -1.36
C ILE A 258 -3.57 -17.53 -2.10
N HIS A 259 -3.14 -17.53 -3.36
CA HIS A 259 -3.05 -18.71 -4.23
C HIS A 259 -1.64 -18.84 -4.83
#